data_AF-A0A6B1EN53-F1
#
_entry.id   AF-A0A6B1EN53-F1
#
_cell.length_a   1.000
_cell.length_b   1.000
_cell.length_c   1.000
_cell.angle_alpha   90.00
_cell.angle_beta   90.00
_cell.angle_gamma   90.00
#
_symmetry.space_group_name_H-M   'P 1'
#
loop_
_entity.id
_entity.type
_entity.pdbx_description
1 polymer ?
#
loop_
_entity_poly.entity_id
_entity_poly.type
_entity_poly.pdbx_seq_one_letter_code
_entity_poly.pdbx_strand_id
1 'polypeptide(L)' 'VTPGGEIVVYCHWGMRGLDAAFLLQQLGFKSVRSLVGGIDRWAQEIDTDILRY' A
#
# COMPACT_ATOMS: atom_id res chain seq x y z
N VAL A 1 -3.48 -9.85 11.76
CA VAL A 1 -4.14 -8.52 11.74
C VAL A 1 -4.81 -8.36 13.09
N THR A 2 -4.36 -7.40 13.90
CA THR A 2 -4.99 -7.09 15.19
C THR A 2 -6.46 -6.73 14.99
N PRO A 3 -7.38 -7.12 15.88
CA PRO A 3 -8.76 -6.65 15.84
C PRO A 3 -8.76 -5.11 15.90
N GLY A 4 -9.16 -4.46 14.81
CA GLY A 4 -9.13 -2.99 14.67
C GLY A 4 -7.88 -2.40 14.01
N GLY A 5 -6.91 -3.20 13.56
CA GLY A 5 -5.74 -2.73 12.83
C GLY A 5 -6.08 -2.29 11.40
N GLU A 6 -5.47 -1.19 10.94
CA GLU A 6 -5.52 -0.76 9.55
C GLU A 6 -4.47 -1.52 8.71
N ILE A 7 -4.85 -1.93 7.50
CA ILE A 7 -3.97 -2.58 6.53
C ILE A 7 -3.64 -1.57 5.43
N VAL A 8 -2.36 -1.29 5.24
CA VAL A 8 -1.88 -0.49 4.11
C VAL A 8 -1.10 -1.40 3.16
N VAL A 9 -1.55 -1.46 1.90
CA VAL A 9 -0.93 -2.26 0.84
C VAL A 9 -0.19 -1.34 -0.11
N TYR A 10 1.02 -1.71 -0.51
CA TYR A 10 1.79 -0.98 -1.50
C TYR A 10 2.54 -1.93 -2.43
N CYS A 11 2.90 -1.43 -3.60
CA CYS A 11 3.79 -2.11 -4.53
C CYS A 11 4.82 -1.11 -5.06
N HIS A 12 5.49 -1.43 -6.18
CA HIS A 12 6.50 -0.53 -6.73
C HIS A 12 5.92 0.83 -7.17
N TRP A 13 4.85 0.81 -7.98
CA TRP A 13 4.23 2.01 -8.58
C TRP A 13 2.75 2.21 -8.22
N GLY A 14 2.22 1.45 -7.25
CA GLY A 14 0.86 1.60 -6.72
C GLY A 14 -0.22 0.72 -7.36
N MET A 15 -0.17 0.45 -8.68
CA MET A 15 -1.27 -0.26 -9.37
C MET A 15 -1.58 -1.66 -8.80
N ARG A 16 -0.56 -2.52 -8.67
CA ARG A 16 -0.74 -3.86 -8.07
C ARG A 16 -1.15 -3.82 -6.59
N GLY A 17 -0.77 -2.75 -5.89
CA GLY A 17 -1.15 -2.56 -4.49
C GLY A 17 -2.64 -2.21 -4.36
N LEU A 18 -3.18 -1.47 -5.34
CA LEU A 18 -4.60 -1.18 -5.43
C LEU A 18 -5.43 -2.44 -5.68
N ASP A 19 -5.02 -3.29 -6.64
CA ASP A 19 -5.70 -4.57 -6.91
C ASP A 19 -5.73 -5.48 -5.68
N ALA A 20 -4.60 -5.59 -4.98
CA ALA A 20 -4.51 -6.36 -3.74
C ALA A 20 -5.36 -5.75 -2.62
N ALA A 21 -5.41 -4.42 -2.49
CA ALA A 21 -6.29 -3.76 -1.54
C ALA A 21 -7.77 -4.05 -1.82
N PHE A 22 -8.18 -4.04 -3.09
CA PHE A 22 -9.54 -4.38 -3.52
C PHE A 22 -9.88 -5.83 -3.21
N LEU A 23 -8.97 -6.76 -3.49
CA LEU A 23 -9.14 -8.18 -3.13
C LEU A 23 -9.34 -8.36 -1.63
N LEU A 24 -8.54 -7.70 -0.80
CA LEU A 24 -8.69 -7.77 0.66
C LEU A 24 -10.03 -7.19 1.11
N GLN A 25 -10.49 -6.08 0.52
CA GLN A 25 -11.82 -5.57 0.80
C GLN A 25 -12.91 -6.58 0.44
N GLN A 26 -12.80 -7.26 -0.71
CA GLN A 26 -13.73 -8.33 -1.10
C GLN A 26 -13.73 -9.54 -0.15
N LEU A 27 -12.57 -9.85 0.46
CA LEU A 27 -12.43 -10.91 1.46
C LEU A 27 -12.99 -10.53 2.85
N GLY A 28 -13.54 -9.31 3.01
CA GLY A 28 -14.19 -8.85 4.24
C GLY A 28 -13.28 -8.07 5.18
N PHE A 29 -12.08 -7.67 4.75
CA PHE A 29 -11.25 -6.76 5.53
C PHE A 29 -11.82 -5.34 5.46
N LYS A 30 -12.17 -4.78 6.61
CA LYS A 30 -12.89 -3.49 6.70
C LYS A 30 -12.00 -2.26 6.54
N SER A 31 -10.73 -2.36 6.95
CA SER A 31 -9.81 -1.22 7.01
C SER A 31 -8.60 -1.50 6.13
N VAL A 32 -8.76 -1.37 4.81
CA VAL A 32 -7.68 -1.59 3.84
C VAL A 32 -7.51 -0.35 2.97
N ARG A 33 -6.28 0.15 2.89
CA ARG A 33 -5.87 1.27 2.03
C ARG A 33 -4.72 0.87 1.12
N SER A 34 -4.61 1.50 -0.04
CA SER A 34 -3.47 1.36 -0.94
C SER A 34 -2.60 2.62 -0.91
N LEU A 35 -1.28 2.47 -0.87
CA LEU A 35 -0.35 3.60 -1.01
C LEU A 35 -0.29 4.06 -2.47
N VAL A 36 -0.70 5.30 -2.72
CA VAL A 36 -0.67 5.91 -4.06
C VAL A 36 0.77 6.10 -4.51
N GLY A 37 1.07 5.70 -5.76
CA GLY A 37 2.41 5.81 -6.34
C GLY A 37 3.42 4.78 -5.83
N GLY A 38 3.02 3.92 -4.88
CA GLY A 38 3.89 2.85 -4.36
C GLY A 38 5.12 3.36 -3.61
N ILE A 39 6.07 2.46 -3.40
CA ILE A 39 7.31 2.78 -2.69
C ILE A 39 8.19 3.75 -3.48
N ASP A 40 8.09 3.76 -4.81
CA ASP A 40 8.87 4.68 -5.66
C ASP A 40 8.51 6.15 -5.41
N ARG A 41 7.21 6.45 -5.27
CA ARG A 41 6.76 7.80 -4.93
C ARG A 41 7.09 8.15 -3.47
N TRP A 42 6.95 7.20 -2.55
CA TRP A 42 7.35 7.42 -1.16
C TRP A 42 8.84 7.75 -1.04
N ALA A 43 9.70 7.04 -1.78
CA ALA A 43 11.13 7.30 -1.80
C ALA A 43 11.49 8.66 -2.43
N GLN A 44 10.61 9.23 -3.24
CA GLN A 44 10.81 10.57 -3.83
C GLN A 44 10.33 11.70 -2.92
N GLU A 45 9.20 11.50 -2.26
CA GLU A 45 8.48 12.59 -1.59
C GLU A 45 8.63 12.57 -0.06
N ILE A 46 8.88 11.40 0.54
CA ILE A 46 8.83 11.21 1.99
C ILE A 46 10.18 10.75 2.55
N ASP A 47 10.73 9.64 2.06
CA ASP A 47 11.97 9.05 2.58
C ASP A 47 13.01 8.91 1.45
N THR A 48 13.80 9.96 1.27
CA THR A 48 14.77 10.08 0.18
C THR A 48 16.02 9.23 0.36
N ASP A 49 16.21 8.63 1.53
CA ASP A 49 17.35 7.76 1.80
C ASP A 49 17.12 6.32 1.30
N ILE A 50 15.88 5.98 0.93
CA ILE A 50 15.54 4.68 0.34
C ILE A 50 16.15 4.57 -1.06
N LEU A 51 16.99 3.56 -1.26
CA LEU A 51 17.50 3.18 -2.58
C LEU A 51 16.37 2.75 -3.51
N ARG A 52 16.25 3.48 -4.63
CA ARG A 52 15.29 3.23 -5.71
C ARG A 52 15.88 2.29 -6.75
N TYR A 53 15.03 1.49 -7.40
CA TYR A 53 15.42 0.54 -8.44
C TYR A 53 14.40 0.49 -9.59
#